data_AF-F3FZE7-F1
#
_entry.id   AF-F3FZE7-F1
#
_cell.length_a   1.000
_cell.length_b   1.000
_cell.length_c   1.000
_cell.angle_alpha   90.00
_cell.angle_beta   90.00
_cell.angle_gamma   90.00
#
_symmetry.space_group_name_H-M   'P 1'
#
loop_
_entity.id
_entity.type
_entity.pdbx_description
1 polymer ?
#
loop_
_entity_poly.entity_id
_entity_poly.type
_entity_poly.pdbx_seq_one_letter_code
_entity_poly.pdbx_strand_id
1 'polypeptide(L)' 'MQGDGRDIEEASLVLDAQLNLRLRAQARQQGVSAASLVHLAWA' A
#
# COMPACT_ATOMS: atom_id res chain seq x y z
N MET A 1 22.21 12.49 -0.44
CA MET A 1 21.81 12.71 -1.84
C MET A 1 20.41 13.29 -1.83
N GLN A 2 20.28 14.58 -2.12
CA GLN A 2 18.98 15.25 -2.20
C GLN A 2 18.77 15.56 -3.68
N GLY A 3 18.19 14.59 -4.39
CA GLY A 3 17.68 14.83 -5.73
C GLY A 3 16.50 15.78 -5.61
N ASP A 4 16.40 16.76 -6.50
CA ASP A 4 15.54 17.94 -6.39
C ASP A 4 14.02 17.63 -6.33
N GLY A 5 13.59 16.36 -6.30
CA GLY A 5 12.20 15.91 -6.15
C GLY A 5 11.24 16.32 -7.26
N ARG A 6 11.69 17.22 -8.17
CA ARG A 6 10.88 17.89 -9.18
C ARG A 6 10.38 16.98 -10.30
N ASP A 7 10.97 15.80 -10.47
CA ASP A 7 10.59 14.84 -11.52
C ASP A 7 9.92 13.57 -10.95
N ILE A 8 9.54 13.55 -9.67
CA ILE A 8 8.78 12.42 -9.11
C ILE A 8 7.29 12.67 -9.40
N GLU A 9 6.74 11.92 -10.35
CA GLU A 9 5.30 11.89 -10.59
C GLU A 9 4.61 11.11 -9.47
N GLU A 10 3.76 11.79 -8.70
CA GLU A 10 2.92 11.16 -7.71
C GLU A 10 1.67 10.58 -8.38
N ALA A 11 1.50 9.27 -8.27
CA ALA A 11 0.29 8.58 -8.71
C ALA A 11 -0.51 8.11 -7.49
N SER A 12 -1.79 8.51 -7.46
CA SER A 12 -2.76 8.03 -6.46
C SER A 12 -3.79 7.15 -7.14
N LEU A 13 -3.96 5.93 -6.64
CA LEU A 13 -5.00 5.00 -7.11
C LEU A 13 -5.94 4.65 -5.95
N VAL A 14 -7.23 4.90 -6.16
CA VAL A 14 -8.26 4.46 -5.21
C VAL A 14 -8.51 2.97 -5.42
N LEU A 15 -8.31 2.18 -4.35
CA LEU A 15 -8.67 0.78 -4.36
C LEU A 15 -10.18 0.61 -4.20
N ASP A 16 -10.74 -0.32 -4.97
CA ASP A 16 -12.11 -0.75 -4.80
C ASP A 16 -12.39 -1.16 -3.34
N ALA A 17 -13.56 -0.79 -2.83
CA ALA A 17 -13.92 -0.99 -1.44
C ALA A 17 -13.92 -2.47 -1.05
N GLN A 18 -14.38 -3.36 -1.94
CA GLN A 18 -14.41 -4.79 -1.68
C GLN A 18 -12.98 -5.37 -1.66
N LEU A 19 -12.10 -4.92 -2.55
CA LEU A 19 -10.69 -5.30 -2.54
C LEU A 19 -10.00 -4.86 -1.23
N ASN A 20 -10.24 -3.61 -0.79
CA ASN A 20 -9.70 -3.08 0.46
C ASN A 20 -10.15 -3.92 1.68
N LEU A 21 -11.43 -4.27 1.74
CA LEU A 21 -11.96 -5.13 2.81
C LEU A 21 -11.31 -6.51 2.84
N ARG A 22 -11.13 -7.13 1.67
CA ARG A 22 -10.46 -8.44 1.56
C ARG A 22 -9.00 -8.38 1.99
N LEU A 23 -8.27 -7.34 1.60
CA LEU A 23 -6.87 -7.13 2.02
C LEU A 23 -6.78 -7.01 3.54
N ARG A 24 -7.67 -6.24 4.17
CA ARG A 24 -7.71 -6.10 5.63
C ARG A 24 -8.04 -7.41 6.34
N ALA A 25 -8.97 -8.20 5.79
CA ALA A 25 -9.30 -9.51 6.32
C ALA A 25 -8.09 -10.47 6.27
N GLN A 26 -7.36 -10.48 5.15
CA GLN A 26 -6.15 -11.30 4.99
C GLN A 26 -5.03 -10.85 5.94
N ALA A 27 -4.79 -9.55 6.07
CA ALA A 27 -3.82 -9.01 7.03
C ALA A 27 -4.11 -9.49 8.45
N ARG A 28 -5.38 -9.40 8.86
CA ARG A 28 -5.83 -9.82 10.18
C ARG A 28 -5.67 -11.32 10.40
N GLN A 29 -5.95 -12.14 9.38
CA GLN A 29 -5.72 -13.60 9.45
C GLN A 29 -4.24 -13.95 9.66
N GLN A 30 -3.34 -13.12 9.13
CA GLN A 30 -1.89 -13.30 9.26
C GLN A 30 -1.30 -12.57 10.48
N GLY A 31 -2.12 -11.90 11.30
CA GLY A 31 -1.66 -11.19 12.50
C GLY A 31 -0.89 -9.89 12.22
N VAL A 32 -0.99 -9.36 11.01
CA VAL A 32 -0.27 -8.14 10.58
C VAL A 32 -1.23 -7.03 10.15
N SER A 33 -0.71 -5.82 9.99
CA SER A 33 -1.47 -4.70 9.46
C SER A 33 -1.53 -4.74 7.93
N ALA A 34 -2.58 -4.14 7.35
CA ALA A 34 -2.66 -3.97 5.89
C ALA A 34 -1.51 -3.12 5.33
N ALA A 35 -1.00 -2.15 6.11
CA ALA A 35 0.16 -1.35 5.73
C ALA A 35 1.42 -2.21 5.60
N SER A 36 1.65 -3.13 6.54
CA SER A 36 2.79 -4.07 6.48
C SER A 36 2.74 -4.98 5.26
N LEU A 37 1.55 -5.47 4.90
CA LEU A 37 1.36 -6.25 3.67
C LEU A 37 1.63 -5.42 2.40
N VAL A 38 1.14 -4.18 2.37
CA VAL A 38 1.34 -3.25 1.25
C VAL A 38 2.83 -2.90 1.10
N HIS A 39 3.52 -2.62 2.20
CA HIS A 39 4.96 -2.40 2.19
C HIS A 39 5.71 -3.62 1.66
N LEU A 40 5.33 -4.85 2.03
CA LEU A 40 5.97 -6.06 1.49
C LEU A 40 5.73 -6.24 -0.02
N ALA A 41 4.55 -5.85 -0.52
CA ALA A 41 4.21 -6.02 -1.94
C ALA A 41 4.96 -5.06 -2.88
N TRP A 42 5.44 -3.92 -2.35
CA TRP A 42 6.11 -2.85 -3.10
C TRP A 42 7.52 -2.51 -2.57
N ALA A 43 8.07 -3.33 -1.68
CA ALA A 43 9.43 -3.19 -1.18
C ALA A 43 10.47 -3.39 -2.29
#